data_AF-A0A961K2B8-F1
#
_entry.id   AF-A0A961K2B8-F1
#
_cell.length_a   1.000
_cell.length_b   1.000
_cell.length_c   1.000
_cell.angle_alpha   90.00
_cell.angle_beta   90.00
_cell.angle_gamma   90.00
#
_symmetry.space_group_name_H-M   'P 1'
#
loop_
_entity.id
_entity.type
_entity.pdbx_description
1 polymer ?
#
loop_
_entity_poly.entity_id
_entity_poly.type
_entity_poly.pdbx_seq_one_letter_code
_entity_poly.pdbx_strand_id
1 'polypeptide(L)' 'ELDEQVSYAGIARACGLQGVVARTMDELTAALAQAIADQKAGKTTLIEAMINQELGEPFRRDAMKKPVAVAGIDPGDMKA' A
#
# COMPACT_ATOMS: atom_id res chain seq x y z
N GLU A 1 11.22 14.98 -2.90
CA GLU A 1 10.05 14.08 -2.81
C GLU A 1 9.42 14.05 -1.42
N LEU A 2 10.01 14.69 -0.40
CA LEU A 2 9.38 14.85 0.92
C LEU A 2 9.53 16.29 1.36
N ASP A 3 8.47 17.08 1.17
CA ASP A 3 8.32 18.36 1.85
C ASP A 3 7.62 18.07 3.18
N GLU A 4 8.34 18.20 4.30
CA GLU A 4 7.83 17.92 5.65
C GLU A 4 6.65 18.83 6.05
N GLN A 5 6.38 19.87 5.25
CA GLN A 5 5.30 20.82 5.46
C GLN A 5 3.96 20.38 4.88
N VAL A 6 3.93 19.29 4.09
CA VAL A 6 2.71 18.83 3.42
C VAL A 6 2.18 17.57 4.11
N SER A 7 0.99 17.68 4.74
CA SER A 7 0.25 16.53 5.24
C SER A 7 -0.87 16.16 4.26
N TYR A 8 -0.81 14.95 3.72
CA TYR A 8 -1.86 14.42 2.85
C TYR A 8 -3.18 14.24 3.62
N ALA A 9 -3.12 13.87 4.90
CA ALA A 9 -4.30 13.86 5.76
C ALA A 9 -4.88 15.27 5.94
N GLY A 10 -4.03 16.30 6.04
CA GLY A 10 -4.43 17.70 6.05
C GLY A 10 -5.14 18.12 4.77
N ILE A 11 -4.60 17.74 3.61
CA ILE A 11 -5.22 17.99 2.30
C ILE A 11 -6.58 17.32 2.20
N ALA A 12 -6.69 16.04 2.60
CA ALA A 12 -7.97 15.34 2.62
C ALA A 12 -9.04 16.11 3.42
N ARG A 13 -8.68 16.59 4.61
CA ARG A 13 -9.58 17.40 5.45
C ARG A 13 -9.96 18.71 4.77
N ALA A 14 -9.01 19.40 4.12
CA ALA A 14 -9.28 20.61 3.37
C ALA A 14 -10.23 20.37 2.17
N CYS A 15 -10.19 19.18 1.58
CA CYS A 15 -11.11 18.74 0.54
C CYS A 15 -12.44 18.19 1.06
N GLY A 16 -12.71 18.26 2.38
CA GLY A 16 -13.95 17.76 2.99
C GLY A 16 -14.02 16.25 3.20
N LEU A 17 -12.89 15.55 3.07
CA LEU A 17 -12.76 14.11 3.33
C LEU A 17 -12.23 13.87 4.75
N GLN A 18 -12.37 12.64 5.24
CA GLN A 18 -11.68 12.25 6.47
C GLN A 18 -10.21 12.02 6.16
N GLY A 19 -9.33 12.65 6.95
CA GLY A 19 -7.88 12.44 6.89
C GLY A 19 -7.35 11.99 8.24
N VAL A 20 -6.53 10.94 8.27
CA VAL A 20 -5.90 10.37 9.47
C VAL A 20 -4.41 10.20 9.20
N VAL A 21 -3.57 10.52 10.20
CA VAL A 21 -2.13 10.24 10.16
C VAL A 21 -1.87 9.08 11.11
N ALA A 22 -1.22 8.02 10.62
CA ALA A 22 -0.78 6.88 11.43
C ALA A 22 0.74 6.84 11.48
N ARG A 23 1.31 6.86 12.68
CA ARG A 23 2.76 6.87 12.94
C ARG A 23 3.28 5.54 13.44
N THR A 24 2.38 4.66 13.87
CA THR A 24 2.71 3.34 14.40
C THR A 24 1.86 2.27 13.72
N MET A 25 2.29 1.02 13.83
CA MET A 25 1.55 -0.12 13.29
C MET A 25 0.19 -0.31 14.00
N ASP A 26 0.13 -0.03 15.30
CA ASP A 26 -1.12 -0.11 16.07
C ASP A 26 -2.10 0.98 15.65
N GLU A 27 -1.62 2.21 15.46
CA GLU A 27 -2.42 3.31 14.91
C GLU A 27 -2.92 2.99 13.50
N LEU A 28 -2.07 2.40 12.65
CA LEU A 28 -2.46 1.99 11.31
C LEU A 28 -3.54 0.91 11.34
N THR A 29 -3.40 -0.06 12.24
CA THR A 29 -4.38 -1.14 12.42
C THR A 29 -5.73 -0.59 12.87
N ALA A 30 -5.73 0.30 13.87
CA ALA A 30 -6.94 0.95 14.34
C ALA A 30 -7.57 1.85 13.26
N ALA A 31 -6.76 2.62 12.54
CA ALA A 31 -7.22 3.49 11.46
C ALA A 31 -7.85 2.69 10.30
N LEU A 32 -7.27 1.55 9.93
CA LEU A 32 -7.84 0.65 8.91
C LEU A 32 -9.16 0.05 9.35
N ALA A 33 -9.25 -0.44 10.60
CA ALA A 33 -10.49 -1.00 11.12
C ALA A 33 -11.62 0.05 11.12
N GLN A 34 -11.31 1.29 11.53
CA GLN A 34 -12.26 2.39 11.50
C GLN A 34 -12.63 2.80 10.07
N ALA A 35 -11.65 2.92 9.17
CA ALA A 35 -11.89 3.30 7.79
C ALA A 35 -12.81 2.31 7.06
N ILE A 36 -12.72 1.00 7.36
CA ILE A 36 -13.63 0.01 6.81
C ILE A 36 -15.07 0.22 7.33
N ALA A 37 -15.23 0.53 8.62
CA ALA A 37 -16.54 0.84 9.18
C ALA A 37 -17.13 2.13 8.57
N ASP A 38 -16.31 3.17 8.44
CA ASP A 38 -16.67 4.46 7.85
C ASP A 38 -17.04 4.32 6.36
N GLN A 39 -16.28 3.51 5.61
CA GLN A 39 -16.56 3.23 4.20
C GLN A 39 -17.92 2.56 4.01
N LYS A 40 -18.31 1.64 4.90
CA LYS A 40 -19.66 1.03 4.89
C LYS A 40 -20.76 2.05 5.17
N ALA A 41 -20.45 3.10 5.92
CA ALA A 41 -21.34 4.25 6.16
C ALA A 41 -21.25 5.33 5.06
N GLY A 42 -20.55 5.05 3.95
CA GLY A 42 -20.41 5.97 2.81
C GLY A 42 -19.38 7.08 3.03
N LYS A 43 -18.52 6.98 4.04
CA LYS A 43 -17.50 7.98 4.34
C LYS A 43 -16.12 7.47 3.96
N THR A 44 -15.46 8.18 3.06
CA THR A 44 -14.10 7.84 2.61
C THR A 44 -13.06 8.43 3.56
N THR A 45 -12.15 7.59 4.03
CA THR A 45 -11.02 7.99 4.88
C THR A 45 -9.70 7.85 4.12
N LEU A 46 -8.93 8.93 4.06
CA LEU A 46 -7.53 8.92 3.63
C LEU A 46 -6.64 8.68 4.84
N ILE A 47 -5.82 7.63 4.79
CA ILE A 47 -4.85 7.30 5.84
C ILE A 47 -3.44 7.61 5.31
N GLU A 48 -2.78 8.58 5.94
CA GLU A 48 -1.38 8.91 5.75
C GLU A 48 -0.54 8.04 6.68
N ALA A 49 0.02 6.96 6.15
CA ALA A 49 0.88 6.05 6.89
C ALA A 49 2.34 6.55 6.85
N MET A 50 2.85 6.99 8.00
CA MET A 50 4.23 7.44 8.13
C MET A 50 5.15 6.22 8.23
N ILE A 51 6.01 6.05 7.23
CA ILE A 51 7.01 4.98 7.17
C ILE A 51 8.42 5.55 7.33
N ASN A 52 9.39 4.68 7.66
CA ASN A 52 10.79 5.06 7.62
C ASN A 52 11.28 5.20 6.16
N GLN A 53 12.39 5.90 5.96
CA GLN A 53 12.96 6.14 4.62
C GLN A 53 13.83 4.99 4.13
N GLU A 54 13.90 3.88 4.86
CA GLU A 54 14.71 2.74 4.46
C GLU A 54 14.10 2.13 3.20
N LEU A 55 14.80 2.28 2.09
CA LEU A 55 14.46 1.63 0.84
C LEU A 55 14.58 0.12 1.08
N GLY A 56 13.46 -0.60 1.05
CA GLY A 56 13.44 -2.05 1.20
C GLY A 56 14.23 -2.76 0.09
N GLU A 57 15.53 -2.96 0.28
CA GLU A 57 16.25 -4.07 -0.35
C GLU A 57 15.98 -5.31 0.50
N PRO A 58 15.11 -6.23 0.05
CA PRO A 58 15.44 -7.12 -1.08
C PRO A 58 14.29 -7.35 -2.08
N PHE A 59 13.17 -6.61 -2.00
CA PHE A 59 11.96 -6.81 -2.84
C PHE A 59 12.19 -6.60 -4.34
N ARG A 60 13.36 -6.06 -4.73
CA ARG A 60 13.71 -5.81 -6.14
C ARG A 60 14.76 -6.76 -6.71
N ARG A 61 15.36 -7.65 -5.92
CA ARG A 61 16.37 -8.59 -6.45
C ARG A 61 15.77 -9.93 -6.88
N ASP A 62 14.67 -10.35 -6.28
CA ASP A 62 13.92 -11.55 -6.63
C ASP A 62 12.87 -11.29 -7.72
N ALA A 63 12.14 -10.17 -7.65
CA ALA A 63 11.09 -9.79 -8.60
C ALA A 63 11.61 -9.39 -9.99
N MET A 64 12.88 -8.97 -10.10
CA MET A 64 13.54 -8.62 -11.37
C MET A 64 14.39 -9.77 -11.94
N LYS A 65 14.45 -10.92 -11.26
CA LYS A 65 15.20 -12.07 -11.74
C LYS A 65 14.45 -12.68 -12.92
N LYS A 66 15.11 -12.79 -14.07
CA LYS A 66 14.56 -13.53 -15.22
C LYS A 66 14.11 -14.91 -14.74
N PRO A 67 12.88 -15.34 -15.07
CA PRO A 67 12.40 -16.68 -14.74
C PRO A 67 13.43 -17.71 -15.18
N VAL A 68 13.87 -18.56 -14.26
CA VAL A 68 14.75 -19.67 -14.59
C VAL A 68 13.86 -20.71 -15.27
N ALA A 69 14.15 -21.08 -16.51
CA ALA A 69 13.39 -22.12 -17.20
C ALA A 69 13.54 -23.44 -16.42
N VAL A 70 12.48 -23.85 -15.73
CA VAL A 70 12.39 -25.16 -15.08
C VAL A 70 11.46 -26.01 -15.92
N ALA A 71 12.05 -26.99 -16.60
CA ALA A 71 11.46 -27.92 -17.57
C ALA A 71 10.97 -27.26 -18.88
N GLY A 72 11.53 -27.71 -20.00
CA GLY A 72 11.06 -27.35 -21.33
C GLY A 72 9.61 -27.79 -21.49
N ILE A 73 8.76 -26.85 -21.91
CA ILE A 73 7.37 -27.14 -22.23
C ILE A 73 7.37 -28.14 -23.39
N ASP A 74 6.92 -29.37 -23.15
CA ASP A 74 6.69 -30.35 -24.22
C ASP A 74 5.40 -29.93 -24.96
N PRO A 75 5.45 -29.69 -26.28
CA PRO A 75 4.25 -29.37 -27.06
C PRO A 75 3.10 -30.38 -26.88
N GLY A 76 3.39 -31.62 -26.48
CA GLY A 76 2.41 -32.66 -26.18
C GLY A 76 1.62 -32.46 -24.87
N ASP A 77 2.09 -31.62 -23.94
CA ASP A 77 1.40 -31.32 -22.67
C ASP A 77 0.20 -30.37 -22.86
N MET A 78 0.16 -29.66 -23.99
CA MET A 78 -0.92 -28.73 -24.33
C MET A 78 -2.07 -29.50 -25.00
N LYS A 79 -3.04 -29.99 -24.21
CA LYS A 79 -4.27 -30.59 -24.76
C LYS A 79 -5.15 -29.52 -25.43
N ALA A 80 -5.66 -29.86 -26.61
CA ALA A 80 -6.70 -29.12 -27.35
C ALA A 80 -8.06 -29.15 -26.65
#